data_AF-D6PDW5-F1
#
_entry.id   AF-D6PDW5-F1
#
_cell.length_a   1.000
_cell.length_b   1.000
_cell.length_c   1.000
_cell.angle_alpha   90.00
_cell.angle_beta   90.00
_cell.angle_gamma   90.00
#
_symmetry.space_group_name_H-M   'P 1'
#
loop_
_entity.id
_entity.type
_entity.pdbx_description
1 polymer ?
#
loop_
_entity_poly.entity_id
_entity_poly.type
_entity_poly.pdbx_seq_one_letter_code
_entity_poly.pdbx_strand_id
1 'polypeptide(L)'
;MAALVAGIHHGICQGCEPGEMIPEGAEIDEVITLPRIWSAALDEFDSSAVLPQYLGEDYCRLFGTVRRGECEQFAAQVSNIDYDWYLRSM
;
A
#
# COMPACT_ATOMS: atom_id res chain seq x y z
N MET A 1 -12.18 3.07 -5.77
CA MET A 1 -13.21 3.84 -5.03
C MET A 1 -13.73 3.12 -3.79
N ALA A 2 -14.01 1.81 -3.82
CA ALA A 2 -14.58 1.09 -2.68
C ALA A 2 -13.75 1.15 -1.37
N ALA A 3 -12.43 0.93 -1.43
CA ALA A 3 -11.57 0.97 -0.24
C ALA A 3 -11.53 2.36 0.44
N LEU A 4 -11.55 3.45 -0.34
CA LEU A 4 -11.60 4.81 0.20
C LEU A 4 -12.89 5.07 0.96
N VAL A 5 -14.03 4.73 0.36
CA VAL A 5 -15.35 4.89 1.00
C VAL A 5 -15.49 3.98 2.21
N ALA A 6 -14.93 2.77 2.17
CA ALA A 6 -14.88 1.88 3.33
C ALA A 6 -14.13 2.51 4.51
N GLY A 7 -12.96 3.13 4.26
CA GLY A 7 -12.20 3.85 5.28
C GLY A 7 -12.97 5.04 5.86
N ILE A 8 -13.57 5.87 5.01
CA ILE A 8 -14.39 7.02 5.44
C ILE A 8 -15.58 6.53 6.29
N HIS A 9 -16.32 5.53 5.82
CA HIS A 9 -17.46 4.97 6.53
C HIS A 9 -17.04 4.37 7.87
N HIS A 10 -15.92 3.62 7.90
CA HIS A 10 -15.38 3.07 9.14
C HIS A 10 -15.06 4.16 10.17
N GLY A 11 -14.35 5.21 9.74
CA GLY A 11 -14.01 6.33 10.61
C GLY A 11 -15.23 7.04 11.20
N ILE A 12 -16.26 7.30 10.38
CA ILE A 12 -17.51 7.92 10.83
C ILE A 12 -18.27 7.00 11.80
N CYS A 13 -18.42 5.71 11.48
CA CYS A 13 -19.19 4.78 12.30
C CYS A 13 -18.54 4.46 13.65
N GLN A 14 -17.21 4.45 13.70
CA GLN A 14 -16.46 4.13 14.92
C GLN A 14 -16.03 5.39 15.70
N GLY A 15 -16.28 6.59 15.17
CA GLY A 15 -15.82 7.84 15.77
C GLY A 15 -14.29 7.89 15.88
N CYS A 16 -13.58 7.44 14.84
CA CYS A 16 -12.12 7.44 14.85
C CYS A 16 -11.59 8.88 14.85
N GLU A 17 -10.73 9.20 15.82
CA GLU A 17 -10.06 10.49 15.90
C GLU A 17 -8.87 10.53 14.91
N PRO A 18 -8.86 11.46 13.93
CA PRO A 18 -7.80 11.56 12.93
C PRO A 18 -6.48 12.14 13.49
N GLY A 19 -6.47 12.57 14.75
CA GLY A 19 -5.34 13.26 15.37
C GLY A 19 -5.40 14.78 15.19
N GLU A 20 -4.36 15.47 15.68
CA GLU A 20 -4.25 16.92 15.60
C GLU A 20 -3.95 17.37 14.17
N MET A 21 -4.63 18.41 13.71
CA MET A 21 -4.38 19.00 12.39
C MET A 21 -3.02 19.71 12.39
N ILE A 22 -2.17 19.35 11.44
CA ILE A 22 -0.88 20.03 11.25
C ILE A 22 -1.13 21.45 10.72
N PRO A 23 -0.59 22.50 11.37
CA PRO A 23 -0.81 23.87 10.93
C PRO A 23 -0.09 24.18 9.61
N GLU A 24 -0.63 25.13 8.85
CA GLU A 24 -0.03 25.59 7.60
C GLU A 24 1.41 26.11 7.84
N GLY A 25 2.36 25.63 7.04
CA GLY A 25 3.77 26.06 7.12
C GLY A 25 4.58 25.44 8.27
N ALA A 26 4.05 24.45 8.99
CA ALA A 26 4.82 23.72 9.98
C ALA A 26 6.02 22.99 9.33
N GLU A 27 7.22 23.18 9.89
CA GLU A 27 8.36 22.31 9.60
C GLU A 27 8.13 20.98 10.30
N ILE A 28 7.99 19.91 9.51
CA ILE A 28 7.76 18.55 9.98
C ILE A 28 8.90 17.66 9.50
N ASP A 29 9.41 16.83 10.41
CA ASP A 29 10.25 15.70 10.03
C ASP A 29 9.34 14.66 9.36
N GLU A 30 9.52 14.43 8.06
CA GLU A 30 8.72 13.44 7.33
C GLU A 30 9.03 12.04 7.85
N VAL A 31 8.10 11.50 8.64
CA VAL A 31 8.06 10.07 8.95
C VAL A 31 7.31 9.37 7.84
N ILE A 32 8.01 8.51 7.09
CA ILE A 32 7.38 7.74 6.02
C ILE A 32 6.53 6.64 6.64
N THR A 33 5.22 6.86 6.66
CA THR A 33 4.24 5.93 7.21
C THR A 33 3.61 5.04 6.14
N LEU A 34 3.49 5.54 4.90
CA LEU A 34 2.91 4.78 3.80
C LEU A 34 3.95 3.86 3.14
N PRO A 35 3.55 2.63 2.76
CA PRO A 35 4.44 1.72 2.05
C PRO A 35 4.83 2.30 0.69
N ARG A 36 6.14 2.34 0.43
CA ARG A 36 6.72 2.87 -0.83
C ARG A 36 7.07 1.80 -1.86
N ILE A 37 6.98 0.53 -1.46
CA ILE A 37 7.24 -0.62 -2.32
C ILE A 37 5.99 -1.49 -2.38
N TRP A 38 5.76 -2.11 -3.53
CA TRP A 38 4.53 -2.85 -3.81
C TRP A 38 4.32 -4.01 -2.83
N SER A 39 5.37 -4.78 -2.54
CA SER A 39 5.30 -5.88 -1.57
C SER A 39 4.83 -5.43 -0.18
N ALA A 40 5.40 -4.34 0.35
CA ALA A 40 5.01 -3.79 1.64
C ALA A 40 3.55 -3.28 1.64
N ALA A 41 3.07 -2.75 0.51
CA ALA A 41 1.67 -2.34 0.39
C ALA A 41 0.71 -3.54 0.39
N LEU A 42 1.15 -4.67 -0.19
CA LEU A 42 0.38 -5.92 -0.13
C LEU A 42 0.39 -6.55 1.26
N ASP A 43 1.51 -6.47 1.98
CA ASP A 43 1.57 -6.94 3.37
C ASP A 43 0.64 -6.12 4.28
N GLU A 44 0.60 -4.79 4.13
CA GLU A 44 -0.35 -3.93 4.85
C GLU A 44 -1.80 -4.28 4.50
N PHE A 45 -2.09 -4.49 3.20
CA PHE A 45 -3.41 -4.89 2.74
C PHE A 45 -3.86 -6.23 3.35
N ASP A 46 -2.98 -7.24 3.35
CA ASP A 46 -3.27 -8.57 3.87
C ASP A 46 -3.45 -8.57 5.40
N SER A 47 -2.79 -7.65 6.11
CA SER A 47 -2.98 -7.44 7.55
C SER A 47 -4.21 -6.60 7.93
N SER A 48 -4.92 -6.03 6.95
CA SER A 48 -6.03 -5.12 7.22
C SER A 48 -7.21 -5.82 7.90
N ALA A 49 -7.54 -5.40 9.12
CA ALA A 49 -8.72 -5.88 9.83
C ALA A 49 -10.04 -5.25 9.32
N VAL A 50 -9.96 -4.09 8.67
CA VAL A 50 -11.14 -3.30 8.27
C VAL A 50 -11.66 -3.73 6.90
N LEU A 51 -10.78 -3.84 5.89
CA LEU A 51 -11.20 -4.07 4.50
C LEU A 51 -12.01 -5.37 4.29
N PRO A 52 -11.70 -6.52 4.93
CA PRO A 52 -12.49 -7.73 4.78
C PRO A 52 -13.97 -7.57 5.18
N GLN A 53 -14.27 -6.69 6.13
CA GLN A 53 -15.64 -6.43 6.61
C GLN A 53 -16.48 -5.66 5.58
N TYR A 54 -15.83 -4.95 4.66
CA TYR A 54 -16.48 -4.11 3.64
C TYR A 54 -16.46 -4.73 2.25
N LEU A 55 -15.33 -5.34 1.88
CA LEU A 55 -15.11 -5.88 0.54
C LEU A 55 -15.33 -7.40 0.46
N GLY A 56 -15.43 -8.05 1.62
CA GLY A 56 -15.54 -9.50 1.75
C GLY A 56 -14.17 -10.18 1.90
N GLU A 57 -14.08 -11.11 2.84
CA GLU A 57 -12.86 -11.87 3.14
C GLU A 57 -12.33 -12.63 1.91
N ASP A 58 -13.21 -13.30 1.18
CA ASP A 58 -12.83 -14.07 -0.01
C ASP A 58 -12.27 -13.18 -1.12
N TYR A 59 -12.84 -11.97 -1.29
CA TYR A 59 -12.34 -11.00 -2.25
C TYR A 59 -10.94 -10.52 -1.85
N CYS A 60 -10.77 -10.10 -0.60
CA CYS A 60 -9.47 -9.64 -0.10
C CYS A 60 -8.39 -10.72 -0.27
N ARG A 61 -8.68 -11.96 0.13
CA ARG A 61 -7.76 -13.10 -0.03
C ARG A 61 -7.37 -13.35 -1.48
N LEU A 62 -8.36 -13.38 -2.39
CA LEU A 62 -8.11 -13.62 -3.81
C LEU A 62 -7.32 -12.47 -4.43
N PHE A 63 -7.70 -11.22 -4.16
CA PHE A 63 -7.02 -10.03 -4.66
C PHE A 63 -5.56 -9.99 -4.21
N GLY A 64 -5.30 -10.18 -2.92
CA GLY A 64 -3.94 -10.22 -2.36
C GLY A 64 -3.08 -11.30 -3.01
N THR A 65 -3.62 -12.51 -3.16
CA THR A 65 -2.93 -13.64 -3.84
C THR A 65 -2.53 -13.30 -5.27
N VAL A 66 -3.46 -12.75 -6.07
CA VAL A 66 -3.18 -12.40 -7.47
C VAL A 66 -2.12 -11.31 -7.56
N ARG A 67 -2.27 -10.23 -6.78
CA ARG A 67 -1.32 -9.11 -6.81
C ARG A 67 0.06 -9.50 -6.32
N ARG A 68 0.16 -10.43 -5.36
CA ARG A 68 1.44 -10.97 -4.90
C ARG A 68 2.16 -11.72 -6.01
N GLY A 69 1.44 -12.56 -6.77
CA GLY A 69 1.98 -13.23 -7.95
C GLY A 69 2.47 -12.25 -9.03
N GLU A 70 1.70 -11.18 -9.30
CA GLU A 70 2.13 -10.12 -10.23
C GLU A 70 3.39 -9.39 -9.72
N CYS A 71 3.46 -9.10 -8.42
CA CYS A 71 4.60 -8.44 -7.80
C CYS A 71 5.88 -9.30 -7.91
N GLU A 72 5.78 -10.60 -7.65
CA GLU A 72 6.89 -11.55 -7.81
C GLU A 72 7.34 -11.65 -9.27
N GLN A 73 6.40 -11.73 -10.21
CA GLN A 73 6.70 -11.76 -11.63
C GLN A 73 7.40 -10.47 -12.10
N PHE A 74 7.02 -9.32 -11.54
CA PHE A 74 7.69 -8.06 -11.83
C PHE A 74 9.11 -8.04 -11.25
N ALA A 75 9.27 -8.43 -9.99
CA ALA A 75 10.57 -8.44 -9.31
C ALA A 75 11.58 -9.43 -9.92
N ALA A 76 11.10 -10.48 -10.60
CA ALA A 76 11.95 -11.45 -11.29
C ALA A 76 12.54 -10.93 -12.62
N GLN A 77 12.09 -9.78 -13.13
CA GLN A 77 12.57 -9.21 -14.39
C GLN A 77 13.80 -8.33 -14.17
N VAL A 78 14.87 -8.57 -14.93
CA VAL A 78 16.03 -7.68 -14.99
C VAL A 78 15.66 -6.45 -15.80
N SER A 79 15.81 -5.26 -15.23
CA SER A 79 15.43 -4.03 -15.90
C SER A 79 16.48 -3.59 -16.92
N ASN A 80 16.09 -2.78 -17.90
CA ASN A 80 17.03 -2.18 -18.85
C ASN A 80 18.08 -1.30 -18.14
N ILE A 81 17.72 -0.68 -17.01
CA ILE A 81 18.66 0.12 -16.20
C ILE A 81 19.76 -0.76 -15.62
N ASP A 82 19.42 -1.96 -15.15
CA ASP A 82 20.42 -2.90 -14.65
C ASP A 82 21.41 -3.26 -15.76
N TYR A 83 20.93 -3.57 -16.97
CA TYR A 83 21.81 -3.79 -18.12
C TYR A 83 22.69 -2.57 -18.43
N ASP A 84 22.12 -1.36 -18.45
CA ASP A 84 22.86 -0.14 -18.68
C ASP A 84 23.96 0.11 -17.62
N TRP A 85 23.71 -0.23 -16.36
CA TRP A 85 24.70 -0.02 -15.30
C TRP A 85 25.79 -1.09 -15.31
N TYR A 86 25.41 -2.36 -15.48
CA TYR A 86 26.35 -3.46 -15.40
C TYR A 86 27.15 -3.66 -16.70
N LEU A 87 26.58 -3.39 -17.88
CA LEU A 87 27.25 -3.60 -19.18
C LEU A 87 27.99 -2.38 -19.73
N ARG A 88 27.76 -1.15 -19.23
CA ARG A 88 28.54 0.05 -19.62
C ARG A 88 29.90 0.17 -18.92
N SER A 89 30.17 -0.67 -17.93
CA SER A 89 31.44 -0.68 -17.20
C SER A 89 32.52 -1.59 -17.81
N MET A 90 32.25 -2.18 -18.97
CA MET A 90 33.20 -2.97 -19.76
C MET A 90 33.75 -2.18 -20.96
#